data_AF-A0A7Z9UCV3-F1
#
_entry.id   AF-A0A7Z9UCV3-F1
#
_cell.length_a   1.000
_cell.length_b   1.000
_cell.length_c   1.000
_cell.angle_alpha   90.00
_cell.angle_beta   90.00
_cell.angle_gamma   90.00
#
_symmetry.space_group_name_H-M   'P 1'
#
loop_
_entity.id
_entity.type
_entity.pdbx_description
1 polymer ?
#
loop_
_entity_poly.entity_id
_entity_poly.type
_entity_poly.pdbx_seq_one_letter_code
_entity_poly.pdbx_strand_id
1 'polypeptide(L)' 'MPDAVNPIKVRFCVNNPRTLAERNALIESGSECIGCLGNCTRCFETRFLEINDAFIEGDSYDEILSKGEGTESA' A
#
# COMPACT_ATOMS: atom_id res chain seq x y z
N MET A 1 -3.13 -14.63 26.41
CA MET A 1 -3.56 -13.30 25.95
C MET A 1 -3.70 -13.44 24.45
N PRO A 2 -4.85 -13.10 23.83
CA PRO A 2 -4.91 -13.16 22.37
C PRO A 2 -3.90 -12.15 21.82
N ASP A 3 -2.95 -12.66 21.03
CA ASP A 3 -2.03 -11.85 20.23
C ASP A 3 -2.82 -10.69 19.61
N ALA A 4 -2.43 -9.48 19.96
CA ALA A 4 -2.94 -8.31 19.30
C ALA A 4 -2.47 -8.42 17.85
N VAL A 5 -3.32 -8.94 16.98
CA VAL A 5 -3.17 -8.86 15.53
C VAL A 5 -3.06 -7.37 15.26
N ASN A 6 -1.83 -6.89 15.12
CA ASN A 6 -1.59 -5.51 14.75
C ASN A 6 -2.27 -5.33 13.39
N PRO A 7 -3.23 -4.40 13.26
CA PRO A 7 -3.89 -4.18 11.99
C PRO A 7 -2.82 -3.81 10.97
N ILE A 8 -2.81 -4.49 9.82
CA ILE A 8 -1.88 -4.21 8.72
C ILE A 8 -2.00 -2.73 8.38
N LYS A 9 -0.91 -1.99 8.54
CA LYS A 9 -0.88 -0.57 8.18
C LYS A 9 -0.47 -0.45 6.73
N VAL A 10 -1.44 -0.16 5.86
CA VAL A 10 -1.20 0.12 4.44
C VAL A 10 -1.27 1.62 4.20
N ARG A 11 -0.22 2.20 3.61
CA ARG A 11 -0.15 3.61 3.22
C ARG A 11 0.15 3.73 1.73
N PHE A 12 -0.43 4.73 1.08
CA PHE A 12 -0.18 5.02 -0.33
C PHE A 12 -0.06 6.52 -0.61
N CYS A 13 0.71 6.88 -1.63
CA CYS A 13 0.79 8.27 -2.09
C CYS A 13 -0.47 8.65 -2.86
N VAL A 14 -1.03 9.83 -2.58
CA VAL A 14 -2.21 10.37 -3.30
C VAL A 14 -2.06 10.36 -4.83
N ASN A 15 -0.83 10.52 -5.34
CA ASN A 15 -0.52 10.59 -6.77
C ASN A 15 -0.04 9.27 -7.38
N ASN A 16 0.13 8.20 -6.59
CA ASN A 16 0.54 6.91 -7.14
C ASN A 16 -0.59 6.19 -7.90
N PRO A 17 -1.85 6.18 -7.40
CA PRO A 17 -2.98 5.69 -8.19
C PRO A 17 -3.10 6.48 -9.48
N ARG A 18 -3.14 5.77 -10.61
CA ARG A 18 -3.23 6.37 -11.95
C ARG A 18 -4.66 6.78 -12.29
N THR A 19 -5.64 6.24 -11.57
CA THR A 19 -7.06 6.54 -11.76
C THR A 19 -7.77 6.81 -10.43
N LEU A 20 -8.90 7.52 -10.50
CA LEU A 20 -9.78 7.71 -9.34
C LEU A 20 -10.34 6.38 -8.83
N ALA A 21 -10.57 5.40 -9.71
CA ALA A 21 -11.04 4.08 -9.34
C ALA A 21 -10.01 3.33 -8.47
N GLU A 22 -8.73 3.34 -8.86
CA GLU A 22 -7.66 2.75 -8.05
C GLU A 22 -7.53 3.44 -6.69
N ARG A 23 -7.65 4.77 -6.65
CA ARG A 23 -7.61 5.53 -5.39
C ARG A 23 -8.76 5.12 -4.47
N ASN A 24 -9.99 5.08 -4.99
CA ASN A 24 -11.17 4.72 -4.21
C ASN A 24 -11.07 3.29 -3.70
N ALA A 25 -10.62 2.34 -4.52
CA ALA A 25 -10.41 0.96 -4.11
C ALA A 25 -9.43 0.84 -2.93
N LEU A 26 -8.33 1.59 -2.95
CA LEU A 26 -7.37 1.63 -1.83
C LEU A 26 -8.00 2.23 -0.56
N ILE A 27 -8.76 3.32 -0.67
CA ILE A 27 -9.46 3.92 0.48
C ILE A 27 -10.51 2.96 1.05
N GLU A 28 -11.28 2.29 0.20
CA GLU A 28 -12.30 1.31 0.58
C GLU A 28 -11.69 0.06 1.25
N SER A 29 -10.46 -0.30 0.88
CA SER A 29 -9.69 -1.37 1.56
C SER A 29 -9.19 -0.97 2.97
N GLY A 30 -9.37 0.28 3.39
CA GLY A 30 -8.86 0.80 4.66
C GLY A 30 -7.42 1.30 4.60
N SER A 31 -6.84 1.45 3.40
CA SER A 31 -5.50 2.00 3.22
C SER A 31 -5.48 3.50 3.50
N GLU A 32 -4.44 3.97 4.17
CA GLU A 32 -4.24 5.38 4.50
C GLU A 32 -3.62 6.13 3.31
N CYS A 33 -4.28 7.21 2.88
CA CYS A 33 -3.77 8.08 1.83
C CYS A 33 -2.88 9.17 2.45
N ILE A 34 -1.63 9.26 2.00
CA ILE A 34 -0.72 10.33 2.41
C ILE A 34 -0.26 11.17 1.22
N GLY A 35 0.17 12.41 1.49
CA GLY A 35 0.57 13.34 0.43
C GLY A 35 1.78 12.89 -0.37
N CYS A 36 2.81 12.36 0.31
CA CYS A 36 4.01 11.82 -0.32
C CYS A 36 4.75 10.88 0.64
N LEU A 37 5.16 9.71 0.14
CA LEU A 37 6.00 8.73 0.84
C LEU A 37 7.52 8.97 0.60
N GLY A 38 7.91 10.21 0.29
CA GLY A 38 9.31 10.58 0.06
C GLY A 38 9.85 10.28 -1.35
N ASN A 39 9.04 9.73 -2.26
CA ASN A 39 9.48 9.43 -3.63
C ASN A 39 8.42 9.80 -4.70
N CYS A 40 8.28 11.10 -4.98
CA CYS A 40 7.32 11.62 -5.95
C CYS A 40 7.53 11.06 -7.35
N THR A 41 8.78 10.83 -7.78
CA THR A 41 9.10 10.32 -9.12
C THR A 41 8.56 8.90 -9.30
N ARG A 42 8.75 8.05 -8.27
CA ARG A 42 8.23 6.69 -8.28
C ARG A 42 6.71 6.60 -8.34
N CYS A 43 5.99 7.64 -7.92
CA CYS A 43 4.52 7.66 -8.04
C CYS A 43 4.05 7.46 -9.49
N PHE A 44 4.87 7.88 -10.47
CA PHE A 44 4.54 7.80 -11.89
C PHE A 44 5.22 6.64 -12.61
N GLU A 45 6.32 6.12 -12.06
CA GLU A 45 7.10 5.03 -12.67
C GLU A 45 6.49 3.66 -12.40
N THR A 46 6.12 3.38 -11.15
CA THR A 46 5.65 2.05 -10.70
C THR A 46 4.52 2.17 -9.68
N ARG A 47 3.75 1.10 -9.47
CA ARG A 47 2.79 1.04 -8.34
C ARG A 47 3.52 0.54 -7.11
N PHE A 48 3.25 1.19 -5.99
CA PHE A 48 3.83 0.79 -4.71
C PHE A 48 2.91 1.14 -3.55
N LEU A 49 3.05 0.39 -2.46
CA LEU A 49 2.40 0.64 -1.18
C LEU A 49 3.45 0.52 -0.07
N GLU A 50 3.25 1.26 1.01
CA GLU A 50 3.99 1.06 2.24
C GLU A 50 3.14 0.20 3.17
N ILE A 51 3.55 -1.05 3.37
CA ILE A 51 2.85 -2.04 4.19
C ILE A 51 3.72 -2.36 5.39
N ASN A 52 3.24 -2.09 6.61
CA ASN A 52 3.98 -2.30 7.85
C ASN A 52 5.41 -1.71 7.83
N ASP A 53 5.53 -0.47 7.33
CA ASP A 53 6.80 0.27 7.18
C ASP A 53 7.78 -0.32 6.14
N ALA A 54 7.32 -1.25 5.30
CA ALA A 54 8.06 -1.77 4.16
C ALA A 54 7.46 -1.27 2.84
N PHE A 55 8.32 -0.79 1.93
CA PHE A 55 7.91 -0.43 0.57
C PHE A 55 7.84 -1.68 -0.31
N ILE A 56 6.64 -1.96 -0.83
CA ILE A 56 6.39 -3.08 -1.72
C ILE A 56 5.94 -2.54 -3.08
N GLU A 57 6.58 -3.01 -4.14
CA GLU A 57 6.31 -2.61 -5.53
C GLU A 57 5.73 -3.79 -6.32
N GLY A 58 4.95 -3.47 -7.35
CA GLY A 58 4.32 -4.46 -8.21
C GLY A 58 3.63 -3.85 -9.41
N ASP A 59 3.08 -4.71 -10.27
CA ASP A 59 2.38 -4.27 -11.48
C ASP A 59 0.95 -3.80 -11.16
N SER A 60 0.36 -4.29 -10.05
CA SER A 60 -0.98 -3.94 -9.58
C SER A 60 -1.05 -3.78 -8.05
N TYR A 61 -2.02 -3.00 -7.55
CA TYR A 61 -2.22 -2.84 -6.09
C TYR A 61 -2.66 -4.14 -5.41
N ASP A 62 -3.45 -4.96 -6.09
CA ASP A 62 -3.90 -6.26 -5.60
C ASP A 62 -2.74 -7.23 -5.37
N GLU A 63 -1.78 -7.25 -6.32
CA GLU A 63 -0.53 -8.01 -6.18
C GLU A 63 0.31 -7.51 -4.99
N ILE A 64 0.42 -6.19 -4.83
CA ILE A 64 1.19 -5.57 -3.73
C ILE A 64 0.56 -5.90 -2.37
N LEU A 65 -0.77 -5.81 -2.26
CA LEU A 65 -1.52 -6.17 -1.07
C LEU A 65 -1.34 -7.66 -0.74
N SER A 66 -1.49 -8.53 -1.74
CA SER A 66 -1.26 -9.98 -1.58
C SER A 66 0.16 -10.31 -1.09
N LYS A 67 1.18 -9.58 -1.58
CA LYS A 67 2.58 -9.72 -1.10
C LYS A 67 2.74 -9.27 0.35
N GLY A 68 2.07 -8.18 0.74
CA GLY A 68 2.12 -7.64 2.10
C GLY A 68 1.35 -8.46 3.13
N GLU A 69 0.26 -9.10 2.72
CA GLU A 69 -0.47 -10.09 3.53
C GLU A 69 0.35 -11.38 3.73
N GLY A 70 1.18 -11.74 2.74
CA GLY A 70 2.08 -12.89 2.80
C GLY A 70 3.31 -12.74 3.69
N THR A 71 3.52 -11.59 4.35
CA THR A 71 4.68 -11.34 5.23
C THR A 71 4.52 -11.83 6.68
N GLU A 72 3.64 -12.79 6.94
CA GLU A 72 3.70 -13.58 8.18
C GLU A 72 4.79 -14.66 8.07
N SER A 73 5.88 -14.44 8.80
CA SER A 73 6.92 -15.41 9.20
C SER A 73 7.95 -15.83 8.14
N ALA A 74 9.11 -15.18 8.19
CA ALA A 74 10.41 -15.83 8.00
C ALA A 74 11.40 -15.30 9.04
#